data_AF-A0A258XZR1-F1
#
_entry.id   AF-A0A258XZR1-F1
#
_cell.length_a   1.000
_cell.length_b   1.000
_cell.length_c   1.000
_cell.angle_alpha   90.00
_cell.angle_beta   90.00
_cell.angle_gamma   90.00
#
_symmetry.space_group_name_H-M   'P 1'
#
loop_
_entity.id
_entity.type
_entity.pdbx_description
1 polymer ?
#
loop_
_entity_poly.entity_id
_entity_poly.type
_entity_poly.pdbx_seq_one_letter_code
_entity_poly.pdbx_strand_id
1 'polypeptide(L)'
;MAVLPTAALQLAGFLMAHAFWTASELPAGASYQPQSLCMRGDGSRQLQSFEGATPKEQDDKARAFITGGAAQWPDCAIARQVKVGTPAGDVDALVIDVVQSGSNVMTVVQAFRPAPQGFRLLGDELVMGDGGPLPPLPAAQAAAAMREGAIDHPGLGDKWQAWEMARDRVSPLVTR
;
A
#
# COMPACT_ATOMS: atom_id res chain seq x y z
N MET A 1 17.75 11.56 -13.84
CA MET A 1 16.98 10.42 -13.28
C MET A 1 16.46 10.88 -11.93
N ALA A 2 15.15 10.83 -11.69
CA ALA A 2 14.61 11.12 -10.37
C ALA A 2 15.11 10.05 -9.39
N VAL A 3 15.67 10.46 -8.27
CA VAL A 3 16.13 9.55 -7.21
C VAL A 3 14.90 9.01 -6.49
N LEU A 4 14.83 7.70 -6.27
CA LEU A 4 13.73 7.08 -5.55
C LEU A 4 13.75 7.49 -4.07
N PRO A 5 12.58 7.81 -3.49
CA PRO A 5 12.49 8.23 -2.10
C PRO A 5 12.54 7.03 -1.15
N THR A 6 13.74 6.46 -0.99
CA THR A 6 13.95 5.15 -0.35
C THR A 6 13.35 5.07 1.06
N ALA A 7 13.54 6.10 1.90
CA ALA A 7 12.97 6.12 3.25
C ALA A 7 11.42 6.14 3.26
N ALA A 8 10.82 6.93 2.37
CA ALA A 8 9.37 6.97 2.22
C ALA A 8 8.82 5.65 1.65
N LEU A 9 9.57 4.98 0.77
CA LEU A 9 9.25 3.66 0.24
C LEU A 9 9.33 2.57 1.31
N GLN A 10 10.34 2.60 2.17
CA GLN A 10 10.42 1.70 3.32
C GLN A 10 9.24 1.94 4.29
N LEU A 11 8.88 3.20 4.55
CA LEU A 11 7.69 3.54 5.35
C LEU A 11 6.40 2.99 4.71
N ALA A 12 6.29 3.11 3.38
CA ALA A 12 5.17 2.59 2.60
C ALA A 12 5.11 1.06 2.62
N GLY A 13 6.26 0.38 2.52
CA GLY A 13 6.39 -1.06 2.66
C GLY A 13 5.94 -1.56 4.03
N PHE A 14 6.35 -0.88 5.09
CA PHE A 14 5.92 -1.19 6.46
C PHE A 14 4.40 -1.07 6.59
N LEU A 15 3.81 0.03 6.11
CA LEU A 15 2.37 0.25 6.18
C LEU A 15 1.61 -0.77 5.32
N MET A 16 2.12 -1.10 4.13
CA MET A 16 1.54 -2.11 3.25
C MET A 16 1.48 -3.48 3.95
N ALA A 17 2.58 -3.86 4.60
CA ALA A 17 2.65 -5.11 5.35
C ALA A 17 1.67 -5.14 6.53
N HIS A 18 1.55 -4.02 7.26
CA HIS A 18 0.56 -3.83 8.31
C HIS A 18 -0.89 -3.95 7.79
N ALA A 19 -1.17 -3.30 6.66
CA ALA A 19 -2.48 -3.30 6.04
C ALA A 19 -2.86 -4.70 5.54
N PHE A 20 -1.92 -5.44 4.95
CA PHE A 20 -2.15 -6.82 4.54
C PHE A 20 -2.37 -7.76 5.71
N TRP A 21 -1.66 -7.59 6.82
CA TRP A 21 -1.95 -8.34 8.04
C TRP A 21 -3.38 -8.11 8.50
N THR A 22 -3.80 -6.85 8.63
CA THR A 22 -5.19 -6.53 8.97
C THR A 22 -6.18 -7.14 7.98
N ALA A 23 -5.96 -6.96 6.67
CA ALA A 23 -6.83 -7.49 5.62
C ALA A 23 -6.90 -9.03 5.59
N SER A 24 -5.82 -9.71 6.00
CA SER A 24 -5.74 -11.17 6.09
C SER A 24 -6.54 -11.76 7.25
N GLU A 25 -7.02 -10.91 8.17
CA GLU A 25 -7.81 -11.32 9.34
C GLU A 25 -9.26 -10.81 9.29
N LEU A 26 -9.61 -10.04 8.26
CA LEU A 26 -10.97 -9.50 8.11
C LEU A 26 -11.99 -10.60 7.77
N PRO A 27 -13.20 -10.53 8.34
CA PRO A 27 -14.30 -11.42 7.97
C PRO A 27 -14.82 -11.13 6.56
N ALA A 28 -15.63 -12.05 6.03
CA ALA A 28 -16.29 -11.88 4.74
C ALA A 28 -17.16 -10.62 4.70
N GLY A 29 -16.99 -9.83 3.63
CA GLY A 29 -17.71 -8.58 3.43
C GLY A 29 -17.15 -7.37 4.18
N ALA A 30 -16.14 -7.53 5.05
CA ALA A 30 -15.44 -6.41 5.63
C ALA A 30 -14.39 -5.83 4.67
N SER A 31 -14.11 -4.54 4.82
CA SER A 31 -13.08 -3.81 4.10
C SER A 31 -12.04 -3.29 5.06
N TYR A 32 -10.79 -3.24 4.61
CA TYR A 32 -9.71 -2.58 5.33
C TYR A 32 -10.06 -1.13 5.60
N GLN A 33 -9.94 -0.72 6.87
CA GLN A 33 -10.04 0.68 7.25
C GLN A 33 -8.77 1.40 6.77
N PRO A 34 -8.88 2.44 5.95
CA PRO A 34 -7.73 3.23 5.53
C PRO A 34 -6.92 3.76 6.71
N GLN A 35 -5.60 3.75 6.57
CA GLN A 35 -4.67 4.28 7.57
C GLN A 35 -3.54 5.05 6.91
N SER A 36 -2.96 6.00 7.64
CA SER A 36 -1.68 6.61 7.31
C SER A 36 -0.63 6.24 8.33
N LEU A 37 0.61 6.13 7.85
CA LEU A 37 1.80 6.03 8.68
C LEU A 37 2.72 7.17 8.28
N CYS A 38 2.90 8.14 9.16
CA CYS A 38 3.69 9.33 8.91
C CYS A 38 4.90 9.40 9.85
N MET A 39 6.01 9.92 9.35
CA MET A 39 7.23 10.15 10.12
C MET A 39 7.19 11.52 10.77
N ARG A 40 7.42 11.60 12.08
CA ARG A 40 7.58 12.86 12.82
C ARG A 40 9.00 13.40 12.63
N GLY A 41 9.19 14.70 12.89
CA GLY A 41 10.51 15.34 12.84
C GLY A 41 11.53 14.77 13.85
N ASP A 42 11.06 14.05 14.87
CA ASP A 42 11.91 13.33 15.85
C ASP A 42 12.26 11.89 15.42
N GLY A 43 11.85 11.48 14.22
CA GLY A 43 12.07 10.13 13.67
C GLY A 43 11.07 9.08 14.13
N SER A 44 10.13 9.41 15.04
CA SER A 44 9.07 8.50 15.44
C SER A 44 7.99 8.38 14.36
N ARG A 45 7.25 7.26 14.36
CA ARG A 45 6.18 7.00 13.38
C ARG A 45 4.82 7.16 14.06
N GLN A 46 3.88 7.81 13.39
CA GLN A 46 2.50 7.92 13.84
C GLN A 46 1.58 7.19 12.86
N LEU A 47 0.88 6.18 13.39
CA LEU A 47 -0.22 5.52 12.68
C LEU A 47 -1.53 6.26 12.99
N GLN A 48 -2.32 6.55 11.97
CA GLN A 48 -3.65 7.15 12.11
C GLN A 48 -4.64 6.36 11.27
N SER A 49 -5.81 6.06 11.83
CA SER A 49 -6.94 5.50 11.08
C SER A 49 -7.89 6.59 10.60
N PHE A 50 -8.44 6.40 9.40
CA PHE A 50 -9.48 7.28 8.86
C PHE A 50 -10.85 6.68 9.16
N GLU A 51 -11.51 7.18 10.21
CA GLU A 51 -12.85 6.71 10.61
C GLU A 51 -13.97 7.30 9.77
N GLY A 52 -15.06 6.57 9.60
CA GLY A 52 -16.24 7.00 8.84
C GLY A 52 -17.34 5.95 8.93
N ALA A 53 -18.59 6.35 8.72
CA ALA A 53 -19.74 5.45 8.81
C ALA A 53 -19.79 4.45 7.64
N THR A 54 -19.14 4.79 6.52
CA THR A 54 -19.07 3.94 5.33
C THR A 54 -17.63 3.81 4.81
N PRO A 55 -17.29 2.72 4.10
CA PRO A 55 -15.97 2.60 3.46
C PRO A 55 -15.66 3.77 2.52
N LYS A 56 -16.68 4.32 1.84
CA LYS A 56 -16.54 5.50 0.99
C LYS A 56 -16.11 6.73 1.79
N GLU A 57 -16.75 7.02 2.92
CA GLU A 57 -16.37 8.16 3.76
C GLU A 57 -14.95 8.04 4.31
N GLN A 58 -14.53 6.81 4.64
CA GLN A 58 -13.17 6.54 5.10
C GLN A 58 -12.15 6.78 3.98
N ASP A 59 -12.42 6.32 2.76
CA ASP A 59 -11.57 6.58 1.58
C ASP A 59 -11.52 8.09 1.24
N ASP A 60 -12.66 8.78 1.29
CA ASP A 60 -12.75 10.22 1.02
C ASP A 60 -11.90 11.02 2.05
N LYS A 61 -11.91 10.62 3.33
CA LYS A 61 -11.04 11.23 4.36
C LYS A 61 -9.55 10.95 4.13
N ALA A 62 -9.20 9.72 3.76
CA ALA A 62 -7.82 9.37 3.44
C ALA A 62 -7.30 10.18 2.24
N ARG A 63 -8.14 10.37 1.20
CA ARG A 63 -7.82 11.22 0.04
C ARG A 63 -7.65 12.69 0.42
N ALA A 64 -8.56 13.23 1.24
CA ALA A 64 -8.44 14.61 1.73
C ALA A 64 -7.15 14.82 2.52
N PHE A 65 -6.72 13.82 3.30
CA PHE A 65 -5.44 13.85 4.01
C PHE A 65 -4.26 13.90 3.04
N ILE A 66 -4.25 13.10 1.98
CA ILE A 66 -3.20 13.14 0.94
C ILE A 66 -3.05 14.54 0.34
N THR A 67 -4.17 15.22 0.06
CA THR A 67 -4.16 16.55 -0.61
C THR A 67 -3.88 17.73 0.31
N GLY A 68 -3.76 17.54 1.62
CA GLY A 68 -3.56 18.67 2.55
C GLY A 68 -2.97 18.27 3.90
N GLY A 69 -3.58 17.31 4.59
CA GLY A 69 -3.14 16.88 5.92
C GLY A 69 -1.73 16.26 5.94
N ALA A 70 -1.29 15.67 4.83
CA ALA A 70 0.04 15.08 4.70
C ALA A 70 1.16 16.14 4.59
N ALA A 71 0.84 17.41 4.31
CA ALA A 71 1.83 18.48 4.13
C ALA A 71 2.60 18.85 5.41
N GLN A 72 2.08 18.50 6.58
CA GLN A 72 2.76 18.73 7.87
C GLN A 72 3.82 17.66 8.20
N TRP A 73 3.99 16.66 7.35
CA TRP A 73 4.89 15.52 7.58
C TRP A 73 6.00 15.48 6.53
N PRO A 74 7.26 15.18 6.93
CA PRO A 74 8.35 14.91 5.99
C PRO A 74 8.00 13.78 5.01
N ASP A 75 7.57 12.63 5.56
CA ASP A 75 7.17 11.45 4.80
C ASP A 75 5.89 10.86 5.39
N CYS A 76 4.97 10.45 4.53
CA CYS A 76 3.78 9.68 4.87
C CYS A 76 3.57 8.57 3.85
N ALA A 77 3.07 7.44 4.32
CA ALA A 77 2.39 6.46 3.49
C ALA A 77 0.91 6.43 3.87
N ILE A 78 0.03 6.27 2.89
CA ILE A 78 -1.41 6.16 3.11
C ILE A 78 -1.91 4.89 2.41
N ALA A 79 -2.44 3.95 3.18
CA ALA A 79 -3.00 2.71 2.67
C ALA A 79 -4.52 2.78 2.58
N ARG A 80 -5.07 2.37 1.44
CA ARG A 80 -6.50 2.34 1.15
C ARG A 80 -6.83 1.04 0.42
N GLN A 81 -7.98 0.43 0.69
CA GLN A 81 -8.47 -0.69 -0.11
C GLN A 81 -9.41 -0.19 -1.20
N VAL A 82 -9.22 -0.69 -2.42
CA VAL A 82 -10.10 -0.43 -3.56
C VAL A 82 -10.46 -1.75 -4.24
N LYS A 83 -11.53 -1.72 -5.04
CA LYS A 83 -11.81 -2.75 -6.04
C LYS A 83 -11.33 -2.28 -7.40
N VAL A 84 -10.54 -3.11 -8.07
CA VAL A 84 -10.04 -2.84 -9.41
C VAL A 84 -10.75 -3.77 -10.38
N GLY A 85 -11.42 -3.20 -11.37
CA GLY A 85 -12.04 -3.97 -12.46
C GLY A 85 -10.97 -4.54 -13.39
N THR A 86 -11.03 -5.84 -13.62
CA THR A 86 -10.13 -6.55 -14.56
C THR A 86 -10.97 -7.32 -15.58
N PRO A 87 -10.40 -7.78 -16.71
CA PRO A 87 -11.13 -8.62 -17.66
C PRO A 87 -11.72 -9.91 -17.04
N ALA A 88 -11.15 -10.39 -15.93
CA ALA A 88 -11.62 -11.57 -15.21
C ALA A 88 -12.63 -11.24 -14.08
N GLY A 89 -12.98 -9.96 -13.89
CA GLY A 89 -13.82 -9.46 -12.81
C GLY A 89 -13.07 -8.56 -11.83
N ASP A 90 -13.78 -8.08 -10.82
CA ASP A 90 -13.21 -7.19 -9.81
C ASP A 90 -12.26 -7.94 -8.86
N VAL A 91 -11.10 -7.35 -8.59
CA VAL A 91 -10.15 -7.83 -7.58
C VAL A 91 -9.96 -6.80 -6.49
N ASP A 92 -9.72 -7.25 -5.26
CA ASP A 92 -9.37 -6.35 -4.16
C ASP A 92 -7.88 -5.95 -4.30
N ALA A 93 -7.59 -4.67 -4.03
CA ALA A 93 -6.23 -4.14 -4.07
C ALA A 93 -6.00 -3.17 -2.93
N LEU A 94 -4.79 -3.18 -2.37
CA LEU A 94 -4.30 -2.08 -1.56
C LEU A 94 -3.63 -1.06 -2.46
N VAL A 95 -4.00 0.21 -2.27
CA VAL A 95 -3.34 1.37 -2.85
C VAL A 95 -2.56 2.05 -1.73
N ILE A 96 -1.26 2.21 -1.94
CA ILE A 96 -0.34 2.87 -1.03
C ILE A 96 0.15 4.15 -1.70
N ASP A 97 -0.33 5.28 -1.20
CA ASP A 97 0.10 6.60 -1.65
C ASP A 97 1.31 7.04 -0.81
N VAL A 98 2.44 7.28 -1.47
CA VAL A 98 3.69 7.74 -0.89
C VAL A 98 3.75 9.26 -1.03
N VAL A 99 3.72 9.95 0.09
CA VAL A 99 3.70 11.40 0.16
C VAL A 99 4.98 11.89 0.81
N GLN A 100 5.64 12.84 0.16
CA GLN A 100 6.80 13.54 0.72
C GLN A 100 6.55 15.03 0.72
N SER A 101 6.73 15.68 1.87
CA SER A 101 6.54 17.12 2.03
C SER A 101 5.21 17.62 1.42
N GLY A 102 4.14 16.86 1.63
CA GLY A 102 2.79 17.17 1.12
C GLY A 102 2.52 16.89 -0.35
N SER A 103 3.48 16.37 -1.11
CA SER A 103 3.28 15.95 -2.50
C SER A 103 3.25 14.44 -2.60
N ASN A 104 2.21 13.88 -3.23
CA ASN A 104 2.23 12.48 -3.62
C ASN A 104 3.31 12.32 -4.69
N VAL A 105 4.31 11.49 -4.40
CA VAL A 105 5.45 11.24 -5.29
C VAL A 105 5.38 9.87 -5.96
N MET A 106 4.53 8.98 -5.43
CA MET A 106 4.38 7.63 -5.93
C MET A 106 3.10 6.99 -5.40
N THR A 107 2.43 6.21 -6.24
CA THR A 107 1.33 5.33 -5.83
C THR A 107 1.70 3.89 -6.15
N VAL A 108 1.54 2.99 -5.19
CA VAL A 108 1.77 1.56 -5.36
C VAL A 108 0.47 0.82 -5.20
N VAL A 109 0.16 -0.10 -6.11
CA VAL A 109 -1.06 -0.89 -6.09
C VAL A 109 -0.70 -2.37 -6.04
N GLN A 110 -1.13 -3.05 -4.98
CA GLN A 110 -0.93 -4.49 -4.82
C GLN A 110 -2.29 -5.19 -4.73
N ALA A 111 -2.62 -5.95 -5.76
CA ALA A 111 -3.80 -6.80 -5.78
C ALA A 111 -3.65 -7.97 -4.80
N PHE A 112 -4.75 -8.35 -4.18
CA PHE A 112 -4.79 -9.47 -3.25
C PHE A 112 -6.13 -10.19 -3.29
N ARG A 113 -6.12 -11.43 -2.83
CA ARG A 113 -7.32 -12.21 -2.52
C ARG A 113 -7.60 -12.09 -1.02
N PRO A 114 -8.82 -11.76 -0.56
CA PRO A 114 -9.12 -11.59 0.85
C PRO A 114 -9.17 -12.94 1.60
N ALA A 115 -9.05 -12.89 2.93
CA ALA A 115 -8.95 -14.07 3.80
C ALA A 115 -10.03 -15.15 3.60
N PRO A 116 -11.33 -14.81 3.45
CA PRO A 116 -12.39 -15.81 3.24
C PRO A 116 -12.23 -16.63 1.96
N GLN A 117 -11.41 -16.17 1.01
CA GLN A 117 -11.12 -16.84 -0.26
C GLN A 117 -9.72 -17.49 -0.26
N GLY A 118 -9.03 -17.49 0.89
CA GLY A 118 -7.63 -17.88 1.04
C GLY A 118 -6.70 -16.72 0.71
N PHE A 119 -6.25 -15.99 1.74
CA PHE A 119 -5.45 -14.78 1.56
C PHE A 119 -4.22 -15.04 0.67
N ARG A 120 -4.02 -14.18 -0.34
CA ARG A 120 -2.89 -14.29 -1.26
C ARG A 120 -2.58 -12.98 -1.97
N LEU A 121 -1.30 -12.66 -2.17
CA LEU A 121 -0.85 -11.57 -3.04
C LEU A 121 -0.96 -11.98 -4.52
N LEU A 122 -1.54 -11.13 -5.36
CA LEU A 122 -1.82 -11.43 -6.76
C LEU A 122 -0.81 -10.73 -7.68
N GLY A 123 0.25 -11.43 -8.07
CA GLY A 123 1.30 -10.89 -8.92
C GLY A 123 2.09 -9.76 -8.27
N ASP A 124 2.94 -9.12 -9.08
CA ASP A 124 3.76 -7.99 -8.66
C ASP A 124 2.94 -6.72 -8.47
N GLU A 125 3.48 -5.82 -7.64
CA GLU A 125 2.97 -4.47 -7.41
C GLU A 125 3.00 -3.64 -8.70
N LEU A 126 1.93 -2.89 -8.97
CA LEU A 126 1.94 -1.82 -9.96
C LEU A 126 2.45 -0.54 -9.30
N VAL A 127 3.60 -0.04 -9.73
CA VAL A 127 4.20 1.21 -9.23
C VAL A 127 3.95 2.33 -10.23
N MET A 128 3.36 3.43 -9.77
CA MET A 128 3.02 4.60 -10.59
C MET A 128 3.68 5.85 -10.03
N GLY A 129 4.29 6.65 -10.90
CA GLY A 129 4.69 8.03 -10.60
C GLY A 129 3.77 9.03 -11.32
N ASP A 130 4.17 10.30 -11.37
CA ASP A 130 3.37 11.39 -11.98
C ASP A 130 3.00 11.14 -13.46
N GLY A 131 3.85 10.42 -14.20
CA GLY A 131 3.64 10.10 -15.62
C GLY A 131 2.92 8.77 -15.88
N GLY A 132 2.41 8.10 -14.84
CA GLY A 132 1.82 6.77 -14.93
C GLY A 132 2.78 5.65 -14.46
N PRO A 133 2.57 4.40 -14.92
CA PRO A 133 3.38 3.26 -14.50
C PRO A 133 4.88 3.49 -14.71
N LEU A 134 5.69 3.17 -13.70
CA LEU A 134 7.13 3.26 -13.82
C LEU A 134 7.67 2.18 -14.77
N PRO A 135 8.79 2.45 -15.48
CA PRO A 135 9.50 1.43 -16.22
C PRO A 135 9.96 0.28 -15.29
N PRO A 136 10.25 -0.93 -15.85
CA PRO A 136 10.51 -2.12 -15.04
C PRO A 136 11.64 -2.00 -14.02
N LEU A 137 12.76 -1.34 -14.36
CA LEU A 137 13.91 -1.22 -13.47
C LEU A 137 13.63 -0.30 -12.26
N PRO A 138 13.13 0.94 -12.44
CA PRO A 138 12.67 1.77 -11.33
C PRO A 138 11.56 1.11 -10.47
N ALA A 139 10.61 0.41 -11.10
CA ALA A 139 9.56 -0.31 -10.38
C ALA A 139 10.14 -1.41 -9.48
N ALA A 140 11.10 -2.20 -9.97
CA ALA A 140 11.77 -3.23 -9.20
C ALA A 140 12.58 -2.65 -8.01
N GLN A 141 13.23 -1.49 -8.21
CA GLN A 141 13.95 -0.80 -7.14
C GLN A 141 12.99 -0.26 -6.07
N ALA A 142 11.84 0.30 -6.46
CA ALA A 142 10.82 0.74 -5.53
C ALA A 142 10.24 -0.44 -4.72
N ALA A 143 9.93 -1.55 -5.40
CA ALA A 143 9.45 -2.77 -4.75
C ALA A 143 10.49 -3.36 -3.77
N ALA A 144 11.78 -3.32 -4.11
CA ALA A 144 12.84 -3.75 -3.21
C ALA A 144 12.89 -2.90 -1.92
N ALA A 145 12.84 -1.57 -2.04
CA ALA A 145 12.81 -0.67 -0.88
C ALA A 145 11.54 -0.88 -0.02
N MET A 146 10.38 -1.10 -0.64
CA MET A 146 9.17 -1.45 0.10
C MET A 146 9.30 -2.80 0.81
N ARG A 147 9.92 -3.80 0.18
CA ARG A 147 10.12 -5.11 0.81
C ARG A 147 10.99 -5.01 2.06
N GLU A 148 12.04 -4.18 2.04
CA GLU A 148 12.84 -3.91 3.24
C GLU A 148 11.96 -3.37 4.37
N GLY A 149 11.12 -2.37 4.07
CA GLY A 149 10.18 -1.82 5.04
C GLY A 149 9.13 -2.82 5.56
N ALA A 150 8.67 -3.73 4.69
CA ALA A 150 7.71 -4.77 5.05
C ALA A 150 8.29 -5.78 6.03
N ILE A 151 9.56 -6.17 5.85
CA ILE A 151 10.28 -7.11 6.72
C ILE A 151 10.51 -6.51 8.11
N ASP A 152 10.67 -5.20 8.21
CA ASP A 152 10.84 -4.49 9.48
C ASP A 152 9.56 -4.44 10.35
N HIS A 153 8.43 -5.00 9.89
CA HIS A 153 7.17 -4.99 10.65
C HIS A 153 7.19 -6.03 11.79
N PRO A 154 7.28 -5.61 13.08
CA PRO A 154 7.56 -6.50 14.21
C PRO A 154 6.46 -7.52 14.51
N GLY A 155 5.21 -7.23 14.12
CA GLY A 155 4.05 -8.10 14.36
C GLY A 155 3.80 -9.15 13.26
N LEU A 156 4.60 -9.14 12.19
CA LEU A 156 4.27 -9.93 11.00
C LEU A 156 4.79 -11.38 11.07
N GLY A 157 5.87 -11.61 11.84
CA GLY A 157 6.55 -12.90 11.89
C GLY A 157 6.87 -13.43 10.49
N ASP A 158 6.64 -14.72 10.26
CA ASP A 158 6.90 -15.37 8.97
C ASP A 158 5.79 -15.15 7.93
N LYS A 159 4.71 -14.41 8.26
CA LYS A 159 3.54 -14.26 7.37
C LYS A 159 3.92 -13.62 6.04
N TRP A 160 4.76 -12.58 6.05
CA TRP A 160 5.21 -11.90 4.83
C TRP A 160 5.90 -12.87 3.88
N GLN A 161 6.87 -13.62 4.41
CA GLN A 161 7.62 -14.59 3.64
C GLN A 161 6.70 -15.69 3.09
N ALA A 162 5.73 -16.16 3.88
CA ALA A 162 4.75 -17.14 3.43
C ALA A 162 3.87 -16.60 2.28
N TRP A 163 3.44 -15.34 2.35
CA TRP A 163 2.65 -14.71 1.29
C TRP A 163 3.46 -14.47 0.02
N GLU A 164 4.72 -14.08 0.14
CA GLU A 164 5.64 -13.95 -1.00
C GLU A 164 5.87 -15.30 -1.69
N MET A 165 6.05 -16.37 -0.91
CA MET A 165 6.20 -17.73 -1.46
C MET A 165 4.93 -18.25 -2.13
N ALA A 166 3.76 -17.82 -1.65
CA ALA A 166 2.46 -18.21 -2.18
C ALA A 166 1.91 -17.23 -3.24
N ARG A 167 2.63 -16.14 -3.53
CA ARG A 167 2.23 -15.08 -4.46
C ARG A 167 1.93 -15.67 -5.84
N ASP A 168 0.82 -15.25 -6.43
CA ASP A 168 0.52 -15.64 -7.82
C ASP A 168 1.56 -15.00 -8.76
N ARG A 169 1.99 -15.71 -9.80
CA ARG A 169 3.05 -15.22 -10.71
C ARG A 169 2.61 -14.12 -11.67
N VAL A 170 1.30 -13.93 -11.82
CA VAL A 170 0.72 -13.01 -12.81
C VAL A 170 -0.14 -12.00 -12.07
N SER A 171 0.18 -10.73 -12.26
CA SER A 171 -0.63 -9.63 -11.72
C SER A 171 -1.86 -9.44 -12.59
N PRO A 172 -3.07 -9.41 -12.00
CA PRO A 172 -4.28 -9.08 -12.76
C PRO A 172 -4.33 -7.58 -13.14
N LEU A 173 -3.42 -6.77 -12.59
CA LEU A 173 -3.34 -5.32 -12.83
C LEU A 173 -2.55 -4.96 -14.09
N VAL A 174 -1.77 -5.91 -14.63
CA VAL A 174 -0.91 -5.68 -15.80
C VAL A 174 -1.35 -6.63 -16.90
N THR A 175 -2.20 -6.14 -17.80
CA THR A 175 -2.43 -6.78 -19.10
C THR A 175 -1.15 -6.70 -19.93
N ARG A 176 -0.60 -7.85 -20.32
CA ARG A 176 0.44 -7.94 -21.34
C ARG A 176 -0.12 -7.73 -22.74
#